data_AF-A0A2K8UA87-F1
#
_entry.id   AF-A0A2K8UA87-F1
#
_cell.length_a   1.000
_cell.length_b   1.000
_cell.length_c   1.000
_cell.angle_alpha   90.00
_cell.angle_beta   90.00
_cell.angle_gamma   90.00
#
_symmetry.space_group_name_H-M   'P 1'
#
loop_
_entity.id
_entity.type
_entity.pdbx_description
1 polymer ?
#
loop_
_entity_poly.entity_id
_entity_poly.type
_entity_poly.pdbx_seq_one_letter_code
_entity_poly.pdbx_strand_id
1 'polypeptide(L)'
;MFWLIAMSSGPSCARRCVRVRCCMPDEPDEVVGNLVAEWLRRAQADMSVASLTDDERIAPEIVAFHAQQAVEKLLKALLVLRQIDFPHTHAIGALLALCEKAGFSDTQDVIEASSLTRYAVAARYPGEDEPVSRQEAREAATLAGRVVAWGLAQIPADVKER
;
A
#
# COMPACT_ATOMS: atom_id res chain seq x y z
N MET A 1 72.69 1.35 -13.25
CA MET A 1 72.60 2.25 -14.41
C MET A 1 71.41 3.15 -14.15
N PHE A 2 71.70 4.45 -13.94
CA PHE A 2 70.76 5.51 -13.57
C PHE A 2 69.71 5.79 -14.66
N TRP A 3 68.73 6.63 -14.28
CA TRP A 3 67.76 7.44 -15.07
C TRP A 3 66.30 6.96 -14.94
N LEU A 4 65.30 7.81 -14.73
CA LEU A 4 65.17 9.14 -14.12
C LEU A 4 63.66 9.39 -13.94
N ILE A 5 63.28 10.18 -12.93
CA ILE A 5 61.93 10.65 -12.67
C ILE A 5 61.49 11.64 -13.77
N ALA A 6 60.24 11.57 -14.20
CA ALA A 6 59.52 12.74 -14.71
C ALA A 6 58.03 12.66 -14.32
N MET A 7 57.66 13.45 -13.30
CA MET A 7 56.30 13.91 -13.11
C MET A 7 56.04 15.06 -14.10
N SER A 8 54.90 15.06 -14.76
CA SER A 8 54.41 16.22 -15.52
C SER A 8 52.93 16.46 -15.22
N SER A 9 52.66 17.65 -14.71
CA SER A 9 51.35 18.17 -14.32
C SER A 9 50.69 18.96 -15.46
N GLY A 10 49.39 18.71 -15.70
CA GLY A 10 48.42 19.64 -16.31
C GLY A 10 48.07 19.43 -17.80
N PRO A 11 46.93 19.97 -18.31
CA PRO A 11 45.82 20.63 -17.63
C PRO A 11 44.49 19.84 -17.67
N SER A 12 43.64 20.19 -16.69
CA SER A 12 42.20 19.98 -16.67
C SER A 12 41.54 20.32 -18.02
N CYS A 13 40.72 19.39 -18.53
CA CYS A 13 39.65 19.72 -19.45
C CYS A 13 38.42 18.93 -19.05
N ALA A 14 37.61 19.54 -18.17
CA ALA A 14 36.27 19.11 -17.86
C ALA A 14 35.46 19.02 -19.17
N ARG A 15 35.09 17.79 -19.57
CA ARG A 15 33.95 17.58 -20.46
C ARG A 15 32.87 16.88 -19.67
N ARG A 16 32.00 17.72 -19.13
CA ARG A 16 30.72 17.39 -18.52
C ARG A 16 29.83 16.73 -19.58
N CYS A 17 29.87 15.40 -19.64
CA CYS A 17 28.78 14.65 -20.23
C CYS A 17 27.66 14.63 -19.16
N VAL A 18 26.59 15.39 -19.39
CA VAL A 18 25.38 15.34 -18.56
C VAL A 18 24.77 13.96 -18.79
N ARG A 19 25.15 13.01 -17.94
CA ARG A 19 24.51 11.70 -17.89
C ARG A 19 23.12 11.96 -17.34
N VAL A 20 22.15 12.13 -18.23
CA VAL A 20 20.74 11.85 -17.92
C VAL A 20 20.75 10.42 -17.43
N ARG A 21 20.65 10.26 -16.10
CA ARG A 21 20.52 8.96 -15.46
C ARG A 21 19.20 8.42 -16.00
N CYS A 22 19.29 7.54 -16.98
CA CYS A 22 18.19 6.63 -17.25
C CYS A 22 18.05 5.85 -15.95
N CYS A 23 17.05 6.21 -15.14
CA CYS A 23 16.78 5.59 -13.85
C CYS A 23 16.31 4.16 -14.13
N MET A 24 17.25 3.25 -14.30
CA MET A 24 17.00 1.87 -13.93
C MET A 24 17.11 1.84 -12.40
N PRO A 25 16.12 1.28 -11.69
CA PRO A 25 16.21 1.15 -10.24
C PRO A 25 17.48 0.33 -9.95
N ASP A 26 18.41 0.92 -9.19
CA ASP A 26 19.78 0.41 -9.10
C ASP A 26 19.86 -0.80 -8.14
N GLU A 27 18.81 -1.12 -7.36
CA GLU A 27 18.77 -2.26 -6.42
C GLU A 27 17.35 -2.88 -6.27
N PRO A 28 17.22 -4.20 -5.99
CA PRO A 28 15.93 -4.88 -5.78
C PRO A 28 15.02 -4.21 -4.73
N ASP A 29 15.63 -3.61 -3.70
CA ASP A 29 14.93 -2.92 -2.62
C ASP A 29 14.20 -1.65 -3.11
N GLU A 30 14.74 -0.97 -4.12
CA GLU A 30 14.12 0.21 -4.72
C GLU A 30 12.85 -0.16 -5.50
N VAL A 31 12.88 -1.28 -6.23
CA VAL A 31 11.72 -1.80 -6.97
C VAL A 31 10.60 -2.18 -6.00
N VAL A 32 10.93 -2.87 -4.92
CA VAL A 32 9.97 -3.25 -3.88
C VAL A 32 9.38 -2.00 -3.22
N GLY A 33 10.22 -1.03 -2.84
CA GLY A 33 9.75 0.23 -2.24
C GLY A 33 8.76 0.97 -3.14
N ASN A 34 9.05 1.07 -4.44
CA ASN A 34 8.14 1.72 -5.40
C ASN A 34 6.82 0.95 -5.57
N LEU A 35 6.86 -0.39 -5.57
CA LEU A 35 5.66 -1.21 -5.64
C LEU A 35 4.79 -1.06 -4.38
N VAL A 36 5.41 -1.05 -3.19
CA VAL A 36 4.71 -0.78 -1.92
C VAL A 36 4.05 0.59 -1.97
N ALA A 37 4.76 1.63 -2.42
CA ALA A 37 4.20 2.99 -2.54
C ALA A 37 3.00 3.05 -3.50
N GLU A 38 3.02 2.34 -4.63
CA GLU A 38 1.87 2.24 -5.54
C GLU A 38 0.66 1.57 -4.87
N TRP A 39 0.86 0.48 -4.13
CA TRP A 39 -0.22 -0.16 -3.36
C TRP A 39 -0.81 0.79 -2.30
N LEU A 40 0.04 1.53 -1.58
CA LEU A 40 -0.40 2.51 -0.59
C LEU A 40 -1.17 3.66 -1.21
N ARG A 41 -0.73 4.20 -2.36
CA ARG A 41 -1.48 5.24 -3.08
C ARG A 41 -2.88 4.77 -3.47
N ARG A 42 -3.03 3.53 -3.91
CA ARG A 42 -4.35 2.96 -4.23
C ARG A 42 -5.20 2.77 -2.98
N ALA A 43 -4.63 2.21 -1.90
CA ALA A 43 -5.33 2.07 -0.63
C ALA A 43 -5.81 3.43 -0.09
N GLN A 44 -4.99 4.46 -0.21
CA GLN A 44 -5.34 5.82 0.19
C GLN A 44 -6.46 6.41 -0.66
N ALA A 45 -6.46 6.18 -1.98
CA ALA A 45 -7.52 6.60 -2.86
C ALA A 45 -8.87 5.94 -2.52
N ASP A 46 -8.86 4.64 -2.21
CA ASP A 46 -10.04 3.95 -1.70
C ASP A 46 -10.50 4.53 -0.35
N MET A 47 -9.58 4.79 0.57
CA MET A 47 -9.91 5.38 1.86
C MET A 47 -10.51 6.78 1.72
N SER A 48 -10.08 7.57 0.73
CA SER A 48 -10.69 8.87 0.43
C SER A 48 -12.16 8.72 0.05
N VAL A 49 -12.53 7.71 -0.73
CA VAL A 49 -13.95 7.44 -1.04
C VAL A 49 -14.69 6.88 0.18
N ALA A 50 -14.06 5.96 0.93
CA ALA A 50 -14.63 5.40 2.15
C ALA A 50 -14.90 6.46 3.23
N SER A 51 -14.20 7.60 3.20
CA SER A 51 -14.43 8.72 4.13
C SER A 51 -15.67 9.56 3.83
N LEU A 52 -16.31 9.38 2.67
CA LEU A 52 -17.50 10.13 2.24
C LEU A 52 -18.80 9.56 2.84
N THR A 53 -18.77 9.13 4.10
CA THR A 53 -19.87 8.40 4.75
C THR A 53 -21.18 9.18 4.86
N ASP A 54 -21.09 10.51 4.88
CA ASP A 54 -22.23 11.41 5.03
C ASP A 54 -22.64 12.08 3.70
N ASP A 55 -21.98 11.76 2.59
CA ASP A 55 -22.37 12.25 1.27
C ASP A 55 -23.58 11.47 0.75
N GLU A 56 -24.76 12.10 0.74
CA GLU A 56 -26.00 11.46 0.30
C GLU A 56 -26.00 11.04 -1.17
N ARG A 57 -25.07 11.57 -1.98
CA ARG A 57 -24.91 11.20 -3.40
C ARG A 57 -24.20 9.86 -3.57
N ILE A 58 -23.51 9.37 -2.53
CA ILE A 58 -22.77 8.12 -2.55
C ILE A 58 -23.60 7.05 -1.84
N ALA A 59 -23.81 5.92 -2.53
CA ALA A 59 -24.50 4.79 -1.93
C ALA A 59 -23.66 4.15 -0.80
N PRO A 60 -24.25 3.72 0.32
CA PRO A 60 -23.53 3.09 1.43
C PRO A 60 -22.69 1.88 1.01
N GLU A 61 -23.17 1.11 0.03
CA GLU A 61 -22.48 -0.04 -0.56
C GLU A 61 -21.14 0.36 -1.18
N ILE A 62 -21.08 1.53 -1.83
CA ILE A 62 -19.85 2.06 -2.44
C ILE A 62 -18.85 2.44 -1.35
N VAL A 63 -19.31 3.09 -0.29
CA VAL A 63 -18.48 3.44 0.87
C VAL A 63 -17.89 2.18 1.52
N ALA A 64 -18.73 1.17 1.80
CA ALA A 64 -18.31 -0.08 2.42
C ALA A 64 -17.37 -0.90 1.51
N PHE A 65 -17.63 -0.91 0.20
CA PHE A 65 -16.75 -1.53 -0.79
C PHE A 65 -15.36 -0.88 -0.78
N HIS A 66 -15.28 0.45 -0.84
CA HIS A 66 -14.00 1.14 -0.80
C HIS A 66 -13.30 1.00 0.56
N ALA A 67 -14.03 0.90 1.67
CA ALA A 67 -13.45 0.58 2.97
C ALA A 67 -12.76 -0.80 2.97
N GLN A 68 -13.42 -1.82 2.43
CA GLN A 68 -12.82 -3.16 2.26
C GLN A 68 -11.59 -3.10 1.33
N GLN A 69 -11.71 -2.41 0.20
CA GLN A 69 -10.63 -2.29 -0.79
C GLN A 69 -9.40 -1.57 -0.22
N ALA A 70 -9.58 -0.51 0.56
CA ALA A 70 -8.50 0.20 1.23
C ALA A 70 -7.68 -0.75 2.11
N VAL A 71 -8.38 -1.56 2.92
CA VAL A 71 -7.75 -2.56 3.80
C VAL A 71 -7.04 -3.65 3.00
N GLU A 72 -7.71 -4.23 1.99
CA GLU A 72 -7.13 -5.29 1.17
C GLU A 72 -5.81 -4.84 0.51
N LYS A 73 -5.81 -3.64 -0.09
CA LYS A 73 -4.65 -3.10 -0.79
C LYS A 73 -3.51 -2.74 0.17
N LEU A 74 -3.82 -2.21 1.35
CA LEU A 74 -2.82 -1.97 2.40
C LEU A 74 -2.16 -3.27 2.87
N LEU A 75 -2.95 -4.31 3.17
CA LEU A 75 -2.41 -5.59 3.62
C LEU A 75 -1.52 -6.22 2.55
N LYS A 76 -1.92 -6.12 1.27
CA LYS A 76 -1.07 -6.53 0.14
C LYS A 76 0.21 -5.71 0.05
N ALA A 77 0.18 -4.40 0.32
CA ALA A 77 1.38 -3.57 0.41
C ALA A 77 2.36 -4.09 1.48
N LEU A 78 1.85 -4.46 2.66
CA LEU A 78 2.64 -5.04 3.75
C LEU A 78 3.26 -6.39 3.37
N LEU A 79 2.53 -7.24 2.66
CA LEU A 79 3.04 -8.52 2.18
C LEU A 79 4.11 -8.33 1.10
N VAL A 80 3.93 -7.37 0.19
CA VAL A 80 4.97 -6.98 -0.78
C VAL A 80 6.23 -6.47 -0.07
N LEU A 81 6.10 -5.65 0.97
CA LEU A 81 7.23 -5.18 1.77
C LEU A 81 8.06 -6.33 2.36
N ARG A 82 7.40 -7.44 2.68
CA ARG A 82 8.05 -8.67 3.17
C ARG A 82 8.39 -9.67 2.05
N GLN A 83 8.17 -9.30 0.79
CA GLN A 83 8.35 -10.15 -0.38
C GLN A 83 7.60 -11.49 -0.27
N ILE A 84 6.40 -11.45 0.32
CA ILE A 84 5.53 -12.61 0.49
C ILE A 84 4.46 -12.60 -0.59
N ASP A 85 4.41 -13.67 -1.38
CA ASP A 85 3.31 -13.91 -2.30
C ASP A 85 1.99 -14.13 -1.57
N PHE A 86 0.90 -13.64 -2.15
CA PHE A 86 -0.44 -13.77 -1.60
C PHE A 86 -1.44 -14.24 -2.66
N PRO A 87 -2.48 -14.99 -2.26
CA PRO A 87 -3.49 -15.46 -3.20
C PRO A 87 -4.33 -14.29 -3.76
N HIS A 88 -4.90 -14.49 -4.94
CA HIS A 88 -5.90 -13.58 -5.51
C HIS A 88 -7.25 -13.77 -4.78
N THR A 89 -7.33 -13.22 -3.57
CA THR A 89 -8.50 -13.28 -2.68
C THR A 89 -8.90 -11.89 -2.19
N HIS A 90 -10.17 -11.78 -1.78
CA HIS A 90 -10.71 -10.63 -1.09
C HIS A 90 -10.92 -10.86 0.42
N ALA A 91 -10.53 -12.05 0.91
CA ALA A 91 -10.68 -12.42 2.31
C ALA A 91 -9.66 -11.69 3.19
N ILE A 92 -10.13 -10.65 3.90
CA ILE A 92 -9.29 -9.83 4.77
C ILE A 92 -8.65 -10.67 5.89
N GLY A 93 -9.41 -11.57 6.50
CA GLY A 93 -8.87 -12.45 7.55
C GLY A 93 -7.74 -13.35 7.07
N ALA A 94 -7.78 -13.80 5.81
CA ALA A 94 -6.69 -14.60 5.23
C ALA A 94 -5.43 -13.75 5.02
N LEU A 95 -5.58 -12.50 4.58
CA LEU A 95 -4.46 -11.56 4.43
C LEU A 95 -3.86 -11.17 5.78
N LEU A 96 -4.68 -10.92 6.80
CA LEU A 96 -4.22 -10.65 8.17
C LEU A 96 -3.43 -11.83 8.74
N ALA A 97 -3.88 -13.06 8.52
CA ALA A 97 -3.15 -14.26 8.94
C ALA A 97 -1.79 -14.41 8.23
N LEU A 98 -1.67 -13.94 6.98
CA LEU A 98 -0.38 -13.87 6.30
C LEU A 98 0.51 -12.78 6.91
N CYS A 99 -0.04 -11.60 7.22
CA CYS A 99 0.70 -10.54 7.89
C CYS A 99 1.23 -10.95 9.27
N GLU A 100 0.42 -11.68 10.04
CA GLU A 100 0.84 -12.22 11.34
C GLU A 100 2.00 -13.19 11.18
N LYS A 101 1.92 -14.13 10.22
CA LYS A 101 3.01 -15.05 9.89
C LYS A 101 4.26 -14.34 9.37
N ALA A 102 4.10 -13.19 8.74
CA ALA A 102 5.17 -12.32 8.26
C ALA A 102 5.86 -11.52 9.38
N GLY A 103 5.36 -11.61 10.62
CA GLY A 103 5.95 -10.95 11.79
C GLY A 103 5.52 -9.49 11.98
N PHE A 104 4.41 -9.05 11.38
CA PHE A 104 3.82 -7.75 11.73
C PHE A 104 3.20 -7.81 13.13
N SER A 105 3.47 -6.80 13.96
CA SER A 105 2.96 -6.74 15.33
C SER A 105 1.48 -6.41 15.38
N ASP A 106 0.84 -6.75 16.50
CA ASP A 106 -0.49 -6.23 16.87
C ASP A 106 -1.59 -6.52 15.83
N THR A 107 -1.43 -7.56 15.01
CA THR A 107 -2.45 -8.01 14.04
C THR A 107 -3.77 -8.38 14.70
N GLN A 108 -3.72 -8.82 15.95
CA GLN A 108 -4.91 -9.13 16.76
C GLN A 108 -5.76 -7.89 17.07
N ASP A 109 -5.15 -6.69 17.14
CA ASP A 109 -5.87 -5.44 17.42
C ASP A 109 -6.77 -5.01 16.25
N VAL A 110 -6.55 -5.58 15.07
CA VAL A 110 -7.26 -5.30 13.82
C VAL A 110 -7.99 -6.52 13.24
N ILE A 111 -8.06 -7.63 13.97
CA ILE A 111 -8.65 -8.89 13.48
C ILE A 111 -10.14 -8.77 13.10
N GLU A 112 -10.85 -7.85 13.76
CA GLU A 112 -12.23 -7.43 13.49
C GLU A 112 -12.45 -7.05 12.01
N ALA A 113 -11.42 -6.51 11.34
CA ALA A 113 -11.46 -6.13 9.94
C ALA A 113 -11.74 -7.30 8.99
N SER A 114 -11.62 -8.54 9.46
CA SER A 114 -12.07 -9.74 8.73
C SER A 114 -13.54 -9.63 8.28
N SER A 115 -14.38 -8.95 9.07
CA SER A 115 -15.80 -8.69 8.74
C SER A 115 -15.99 -7.87 7.46
N LEU A 116 -15.02 -7.03 7.09
CA LEU A 116 -15.07 -6.22 5.88
C LEU A 116 -15.12 -7.06 4.60
N THR A 117 -14.71 -8.33 4.67
CA THR A 117 -14.77 -9.28 3.54
C THR A 117 -16.16 -9.36 2.90
N ARG A 118 -17.24 -9.16 3.69
CA ARG A 118 -18.61 -9.17 3.15
C ARG A 118 -18.85 -8.07 2.10
N TYR A 119 -18.06 -6.99 2.13
CA TYR A 119 -18.16 -5.86 1.20
C TYR A 119 -17.17 -5.96 0.03
N ALA A 120 -16.53 -7.13 -0.17
CA ALA A 120 -15.54 -7.35 -1.21
C ALA A 120 -16.06 -7.17 -2.64
N VAL A 121 -17.37 -7.28 -2.82
CA VAL A 121 -18.03 -7.13 -4.11
C VAL A 121 -19.10 -6.06 -3.94
N ALA A 122 -19.11 -5.07 -4.82
CA ALA A 122 -20.18 -4.09 -4.85
C ALA A 122 -21.50 -4.77 -5.24
N ALA A 123 -22.61 -4.33 -4.65
CA ALA A 123 -23.94 -4.84 -4.99
C ALA A 123 -24.15 -4.81 -6.51
N ARG A 124 -24.41 -5.97 -7.11
CA ARG A 124 -24.40 -6.12 -8.57
C ARG A 124 -25.76 -5.84 -9.19
N TYR A 125 -26.84 -6.18 -8.48
CA TYR A 125 -28.21 -6.04 -8.95
C TYR A 125 -29.12 -5.51 -7.83
N PRO A 126 -29.95 -4.50 -8.10
CA PRO A 126 -30.91 -4.01 -7.11
C PRO A 126 -31.82 -5.14 -6.60
N GLY A 127 -31.87 -5.33 -5.28
CA GLY A 127 -32.79 -6.27 -4.62
C GLY A 127 -32.31 -7.71 -4.47
N GLU A 128 -31.10 -8.05 -4.94
CA GLU A 128 -30.52 -9.38 -4.73
C GLU A 128 -29.68 -9.48 -3.44
N ASP A 129 -29.00 -8.38 -3.08
CA ASP A 129 -28.15 -8.31 -1.89
C ASP A 129 -28.90 -7.65 -0.71
N GLU A 130 -28.52 -8.02 0.52
CA GLU A 130 -28.95 -7.29 1.71
C GLU A 130 -28.40 -5.86 1.61
N PRO A 131 -29.27 -4.83 1.69
CA PRO A 131 -28.84 -3.44 1.52
C PRO A 131 -27.90 -3.03 2.65
N VAL A 132 -26.85 -2.29 2.32
CA VAL A 132 -25.92 -1.78 3.33
C VAL A 132 -26.51 -0.51 3.91
N SER A 133 -26.70 -0.46 5.22
CA SER A 133 -27.14 0.76 5.88
C SER A 133 -26.02 1.82 5.93
N ARG A 134 -26.38 3.11 6.00
CA ARG A 134 -25.38 4.17 6.23
C ARG A 134 -24.58 3.95 7.52
N GLN A 135 -25.20 3.35 8.53
CA GLN A 135 -24.52 3.05 9.79
C GLN A 135 -23.45 1.97 9.60
N GLU A 136 -23.77 0.87 8.91
CA GLU A 136 -22.78 -0.16 8.55
C GLU A 136 -21.65 0.39 7.69
N ALA A 137 -21.95 1.29 6.74
CA ALA A 137 -20.93 1.95 5.93
C ALA A 137 -19.98 2.82 6.77
N ARG A 138 -20.49 3.56 7.76
CA ARG A 138 -19.67 4.33 8.71
C ARG A 138 -18.80 3.44 9.57
N GLU A 139 -19.34 2.33 10.06
CA GLU A 139 -18.60 1.34 10.84
C GLU A 139 -17.49 0.70 10.00
N ALA A 140 -17.79 0.32 8.76
CA ALA A 140 -16.81 -0.20 7.82
C ALA A 140 -15.68 0.80 7.55
N ALA A 141 -16.00 2.07 7.28
CA ALA A 141 -15.02 3.13 7.08
C ALA A 141 -14.16 3.38 8.34
N THR A 142 -14.77 3.36 9.52
CA THR A 142 -14.07 3.53 10.80
C THR A 142 -13.08 2.40 11.04
N LEU A 143 -13.52 1.16 10.82
CA LEU A 143 -12.69 -0.03 10.94
C LEU A 143 -11.54 -0.01 9.92
N ALA A 144 -11.83 0.35 8.66
CA ALA A 144 -10.79 0.52 7.65
C ALA A 144 -9.76 1.57 8.06
N GLY A 145 -10.19 2.71 8.60
CA GLY A 145 -9.32 3.75 9.12
C GLY A 145 -8.38 3.25 10.24
N ARG A 146 -8.89 2.43 11.16
CA ARG A 146 -8.08 1.79 12.21
C ARG A 146 -6.99 0.89 11.61
N VAL A 147 -7.35 0.07 10.62
CA VAL A 147 -6.40 -0.83 9.95
C VAL A 147 -5.37 -0.04 9.14
N VAL A 148 -5.78 1.05 8.48
CA VAL A 148 -4.87 1.96 7.77
C VAL A 148 -3.86 2.58 8.72
N ALA A 149 -4.31 3.10 9.87
CA ALA A 149 -3.40 3.64 10.88
C ALA A 149 -2.40 2.58 11.39
N TRP A 150 -2.90 1.38 11.73
CA TRP A 150 -2.06 0.25 12.15
C TRP A 150 -1.05 -0.14 11.06
N GLY A 151 -1.49 -0.36 9.82
CA GLY A 151 -0.62 -0.84 8.75
C GLY A 151 0.42 0.19 8.34
N LEU A 152 0.07 1.48 8.33
CA LEU A 152 1.05 2.54 8.11
C LEU A 152 2.12 2.58 9.22
N ALA A 153 1.78 2.28 10.48
CA ALA A 153 2.78 2.21 11.55
C ALA A 153 3.85 1.13 11.31
N GLN A 154 3.53 0.10 10.51
CA GLN A 154 4.44 -1.00 10.18
C GLN A 154 5.43 -0.69 9.05
N ILE A 155 5.25 0.43 8.32
CA ILE A 155 6.02 0.74 7.11
C ILE A 155 7.16 1.73 7.44
N PRO A 156 8.40 1.47 7.02
CA PRO A 156 9.51 2.40 7.14
C PRO A 156 9.22 3.78 6.51
N ALA A 157 9.73 4.85 7.12
CA ALA A 157 9.45 6.22 6.69
C ALA A 157 9.92 6.51 5.25
N ASP A 158 11.08 5.98 4.87
CA ASP A 158 11.69 6.14 3.54
C ASP A 158 10.91 5.47 2.41
N VAL A 159 9.98 4.56 2.73
CA VAL A 159 9.06 3.94 1.77
C VAL A 159 7.77 4.75 1.64
N LYS A 160 7.33 5.44 2.71
CA LYS A 160 6.09 6.25 2.72
C LYS A 160 6.19 7.53 1.89
N GLU A 161 7.39 8.09 1.78
CA GLU A 161 7.65 9.38 1.15
C GLU A 161 7.91 9.28 -0.37
N ARG A 162 7.75 8.08 -0.96
CA ARG A 162 7.99 7.78 -2.37
C ARG A 162 6.77 8.02 -3.27
#